data_AF-A0AAW0CCI1-F1
#
_entry.id   AF-A0AAW0CCI1-F1
#
_cell.length_a   1.000
_cell.length_b   1.000
_cell.length_c   1.000
_cell.angle_alpha   90.00
_cell.angle_beta   90.00
_cell.angle_gamma   90.00
#
_symmetry.space_group_name_H-M   'P 1'
#
loop_
_entity.id
_entity.type
_entity.pdbx_description
1 polymer ?
#
loop_
_entity_poly.entity_id
_entity_poly.type
_entity_poly.pdbx_seq_one_letter_code
_entity_poly.pdbx_strand_id
1 'polypeptide(L)'
;MSSPSPPPSSVPCSSLPAPNLTRAVPSLSLSPTDTTNSVRMRTLRLAGGTLLTFSESDVPDPPAISFAIRGVESLASEWDDSSPNWAGRSSLVINGVPVAVKYWPSVYKYWKTSQWDGTKKNWFDWKSIMLAVASASSMEAFWGKYSVPGRDGMPQRMKYTPLVNQLSQERKAEDNHIAAIAKQELSIEQLTYRKGGRQCVMKKASKIAARYRELKGLAGHNNEGDEDEEDN
;
A
#
# COMPACT_ATOMS: atom_id res chain seq x y z
N MET A 1 65.20 2.05 -29.51
CA MET A 1 65.73 1.06 -30.47
C MET A 1 64.60 0.11 -30.83
N SER A 2 64.28 0.06 -32.14
CA SER A 2 63.60 -0.99 -32.96
C SER A 2 62.41 -1.77 -32.34
N SER A 3 61.14 -1.69 -32.76
CA SER A 3 60.48 -1.96 -34.08
C SER A 3 60.74 -3.39 -34.63
N PRO A 4 59.87 -3.99 -35.49
CA PRO A 4 58.47 -4.42 -35.31
C PRO A 4 58.18 -5.87 -35.87
N SER A 5 56.89 -6.28 -35.92
CA SER A 5 56.10 -7.35 -36.63
C SER A 5 56.68 -8.07 -37.91
N PRO A 6 56.09 -9.09 -38.64
CA PRO A 6 54.70 -9.65 -38.70
C PRO A 6 54.57 -11.19 -39.12
N PRO A 7 53.63 -11.72 -39.99
CA PRO A 7 52.86 -13.00 -39.83
C PRO A 7 52.98 -13.97 -41.08
N PRO A 8 51.90 -14.52 -41.73
CA PRO A 8 50.97 -15.64 -41.45
C PRO A 8 51.16 -16.88 -42.39
N SER A 9 50.41 -17.97 -42.18
CA SER A 9 50.19 -19.05 -43.19
C SER A 9 48.75 -19.58 -43.04
N SER A 10 47.81 -19.33 -43.96
CA SER A 10 47.62 -19.87 -45.32
C SER A 10 47.14 -21.33 -45.38
N VAL A 11 45.91 -21.45 -45.89
CA VAL A 11 45.08 -22.62 -46.22
C VAL A 11 45.76 -23.68 -47.10
N PRO A 12 45.13 -24.87 -47.23
CA PRO A 12 44.68 -25.21 -48.57
C PRO A 12 43.25 -25.79 -48.68
N CYS A 13 42.67 -25.48 -49.83
CA CYS A 13 41.42 -25.94 -50.41
C CYS A 13 41.66 -27.23 -51.22
N SER A 14 40.72 -28.20 -51.16
CA SER A 14 40.48 -29.31 -52.09
C SER A 14 39.27 -30.08 -51.54
N SER A 15 38.29 -30.62 -52.26
CA SER A 15 37.82 -30.62 -53.65
C SER A 15 36.48 -31.42 -53.65
N LEU A 16 35.53 -31.06 -54.52
CA LEU A 16 34.24 -31.73 -54.82
C LEU A 16 34.43 -33.20 -55.31
N PRO A 17 33.44 -34.13 -55.30
CA PRO A 17 32.11 -33.98 -55.95
C PRO A 17 30.88 -34.65 -55.27
N ALA A 18 29.70 -34.22 -55.74
CA ALA A 18 28.36 -34.80 -55.53
C ALA A 18 28.20 -36.11 -56.36
N PRO A 19 27.16 -36.98 -56.22
CA PRO A 19 25.75 -36.58 -56.14
C PRO A 19 24.75 -37.51 -55.38
N ASN A 20 23.52 -36.97 -55.29
CA ASN A 20 22.22 -37.65 -55.40
C ASN A 20 21.41 -38.15 -54.19
N LEU A 21 20.15 -37.69 -54.25
CA LEU A 21 18.87 -38.34 -53.92
C LEU A 21 18.35 -38.32 -52.47
N THR A 22 17.36 -37.45 -52.30
CA THR A 22 16.04 -37.76 -51.72
C THR A 22 15.96 -38.02 -50.23
N ARG A 23 15.53 -36.99 -49.47
CA ARG A 23 14.42 -37.14 -48.51
C ARG A 23 13.84 -35.77 -48.18
N ALA A 24 12.61 -35.51 -48.64
CA ALA A 24 11.81 -34.40 -48.17
C ALA A 24 11.47 -34.61 -46.69
N VAL A 25 11.93 -33.69 -45.84
CA VAL A 25 11.51 -33.59 -44.44
C VAL A 25 10.47 -32.48 -44.39
N PRO A 26 9.26 -32.69 -43.86
CA PRO A 26 8.32 -31.60 -43.67
C PRO A 26 8.91 -30.64 -42.64
N SER A 27 9.30 -29.46 -43.10
CA SER A 27 9.67 -28.35 -42.24
C SER A 27 8.40 -27.89 -41.52
N LEU A 28 8.26 -28.28 -40.26
CA LEU A 28 7.28 -27.70 -39.35
C LEU A 28 7.70 -26.24 -39.12
N SER A 29 7.14 -25.35 -39.94
CA SER A 29 7.14 -23.91 -39.70
C SER A 29 6.35 -23.65 -38.42
N LEU A 30 7.02 -23.69 -37.28
CA LEU A 30 6.54 -23.14 -36.02
C LEU A 30 6.51 -21.62 -36.18
N SER A 31 5.36 -21.10 -36.58
CA SER A 31 5.02 -19.69 -36.41
C SER A 31 5.24 -19.34 -34.94
N PRO A 32 6.04 -18.32 -34.58
CA PRO A 32 6.00 -17.79 -33.24
C PRO A 32 4.60 -17.20 -33.07
N THR A 33 3.76 -17.88 -32.30
CA THR A 33 2.60 -17.25 -31.69
C THR A 33 3.18 -16.19 -30.75
N ASP A 34 3.29 -14.96 -31.23
CA ASP A 34 3.38 -13.77 -30.39
C ASP A 34 2.07 -13.69 -29.60
N THR A 35 1.98 -14.50 -28.56
CA THR A 35 1.10 -14.24 -27.43
C THR A 35 1.69 -13.00 -26.77
N THR A 36 1.28 -11.83 -27.25
CA THR A 36 1.54 -10.55 -26.58
C THR A 36 0.96 -10.66 -25.18
N ASN A 37 1.79 -11.08 -24.22
CA ASN A 37 1.52 -10.98 -22.80
C ASN A 37 1.40 -9.48 -22.51
N SER A 38 0.18 -8.96 -22.61
CA SER A 38 -0.15 -7.60 -22.23
C SER A 38 0.11 -7.46 -20.74
N VAL A 39 1.28 -6.95 -20.37
CA VAL A 39 1.65 -6.71 -18.99
C VAL A 39 0.65 -5.72 -18.39
N ARG A 40 -0.04 -6.14 -17.32
CA ARG A 40 -1.01 -5.29 -16.64
C ARG A 40 -0.26 -4.17 -15.92
N MET A 41 -0.46 -2.94 -16.37
CA MET A 41 0.14 -1.74 -15.76
C MET A 41 -0.85 -1.07 -14.81
N ARG A 42 -0.34 -0.37 -13.80
CA ARG A 42 -1.12 0.51 -12.92
C ARG A 42 -0.41 1.84 -12.75
N THR A 43 -1.20 2.87 -12.49
CA THR A 43 -0.71 4.23 -12.29
C THR A 43 -1.13 4.74 -10.93
N LEU A 44 -0.16 5.19 -10.15
CA LEU A 44 -0.34 5.84 -8.85
C LEU A 44 -0.05 7.33 -9.00
N ARG A 45 -0.93 8.18 -8.46
CA ARG A 45 -0.74 9.63 -8.43
C ARG A 45 -0.17 10.05 -7.08
N LEU A 46 1.08 10.51 -7.10
CA LEU A 46 1.81 11.02 -5.94
C LEU A 46 1.58 12.52 -5.75
N ALA A 47 2.07 13.08 -4.64
CA ALA A 47 2.07 14.51 -4.40
C ALA A 47 2.81 15.27 -5.51
N GLY A 48 2.42 16.54 -5.72
CA GLY A 48 2.98 17.37 -6.79
C GLY A 48 2.54 16.98 -8.22
N GLY A 49 1.65 15.99 -8.36
CA GLY A 49 1.11 15.59 -9.66
C GLY A 49 1.92 14.53 -10.41
N THR A 50 2.98 13.99 -9.79
CA THR A 50 3.78 12.92 -10.36
C THR A 50 2.95 11.66 -10.55
N LEU A 51 2.98 11.09 -11.76
CA LEU A 51 2.33 9.82 -12.09
C LEU A 51 3.37 8.72 -12.16
N LEU A 52 3.28 7.77 -11.23
CA LEU A 52 4.14 6.58 -11.19
C LEU A 52 3.39 5.42 -11.86
N THR A 53 3.87 4.99 -13.02
CA THR A 53 3.32 3.83 -13.74
C THR A 53 4.26 2.64 -13.57
N PHE A 54 3.70 1.49 -13.19
CA PHE A 54 4.47 0.29 -12.83
C PHE A 54 3.67 -0.98 -13.12
N SER A 55 4.37 -2.09 -13.33
CA SER A 55 3.79 -3.43 -13.44
C SER A 55 3.87 -4.19 -12.11
N GLU A 56 3.33 -5.41 -12.08
CA GLU A 56 3.50 -6.33 -10.96
C GLU A 56 4.97 -6.68 -10.68
N SER A 57 5.80 -6.86 -11.72
CA SER A 57 7.21 -7.23 -11.55
C SER A 57 8.05 -6.12 -10.92
N ASP A 58 7.59 -4.86 -11.03
CA ASP A 58 8.27 -3.70 -10.46
C ASP A 58 8.01 -3.56 -8.95
N VAL A 59 7.01 -4.28 -8.40
CA VAL A 59 6.62 -4.17 -7.00
C VAL A 59 7.44 -5.17 -6.16
N PRO A 60 8.34 -4.71 -5.28
CA PRO A 60 9.06 -5.59 -4.38
C PRO A 60 8.11 -6.23 -3.36
N ASP A 61 8.57 -7.18 -2.55
CA ASP A 61 7.77 -7.62 -1.40
C ASP A 61 7.66 -6.49 -0.36
N PRO A 62 6.57 -6.39 0.41
CA PRO A 62 6.43 -5.41 1.47
C PRO A 62 7.65 -5.44 2.40
N PRO A 63 8.33 -4.30 2.61
CA PRO A 63 9.51 -4.29 3.44
C PRO A 63 9.11 -4.53 4.90
N ALA A 64 9.92 -5.34 5.61
CA ALA A 64 9.69 -5.71 7.01
C ALA A 64 9.99 -4.54 7.96
N ILE A 65 9.14 -3.51 7.93
CA ILE A 65 9.32 -2.30 8.73
C ILE A 65 8.51 -2.34 10.03
N SER A 66 9.09 -1.79 11.10
CA SER A 66 8.42 -1.64 12.39
C SER A 66 8.61 -0.23 12.95
N PHE A 67 7.56 0.58 12.87
CA PHE A 67 7.52 1.89 13.53
C PHE A 67 7.33 1.80 15.04
N ALA A 68 7.10 0.60 15.59
CA ALA A 68 7.20 0.39 17.02
C ALA A 68 8.61 0.63 17.56
N ILE A 69 9.63 0.32 16.74
CA ILE A 69 11.05 0.55 17.07
C ILE A 69 11.49 1.92 16.57
N ARG A 70 11.12 2.29 15.34
CA ARG A 70 11.57 3.53 14.69
C ARG A 70 10.89 4.80 15.23
N GLY A 71 9.77 4.67 15.92
CA GLY A 71 9.00 5.77 16.49
C GLY A 71 8.01 6.41 15.52
N VAL A 72 7.15 7.27 16.07
CA VAL A 72 6.06 7.94 15.35
C VAL A 72 6.60 9.03 14.42
N GLU A 73 7.69 9.69 14.77
CA GLU A 73 8.34 10.71 13.95
C GLU A 73 8.87 10.10 12.64
N SER A 74 9.48 8.91 12.72
CA SER A 74 9.90 8.17 11.53
C SER A 74 8.70 7.82 10.64
N LEU A 75 7.59 7.41 11.25
CA LEU A 75 6.35 7.14 10.52
C LEU A 75 5.81 8.42 9.84
N ALA A 76 5.74 9.54 10.56
CA ALA A 76 5.31 10.82 10.00
C ALA A 76 6.17 11.27 8.82
N SER A 77 7.47 10.96 8.87
CA SER A 77 8.40 11.27 7.79
C SER A 77 8.27 10.41 6.53
N GLU A 78 7.60 9.26 6.63
CA GLU A 78 7.38 8.31 5.54
C GLU A 78 5.90 8.14 5.16
N TRP A 79 4.98 8.77 5.89
CA TRP A 79 3.54 8.50 5.75
C TRP A 79 2.93 9.13 4.50
N ASP A 80 3.12 10.43 4.29
CA ASP A 80 2.43 11.21 3.26
C ASP A 80 3.44 12.14 2.58
N ASP A 81 3.59 12.00 1.27
CA ASP A 81 4.51 12.79 0.44
C ASP A 81 4.04 14.22 0.15
N SER A 82 2.79 14.54 0.50
CA SER A 82 2.26 15.91 0.50
C SER A 82 2.48 16.66 1.82
N SER A 83 2.94 15.95 2.85
CA SER A 83 3.13 16.51 4.19
C SER A 83 4.43 17.33 4.28
N PRO A 84 4.46 18.44 5.06
CA PRO A 84 5.70 19.15 5.35
C PRO A 84 6.72 18.28 6.12
N ASN A 85 6.27 17.18 6.75
CA ASN A 85 7.15 16.26 7.46
C ASN A 85 7.80 15.20 6.54
N TRP A 86 7.40 15.13 5.26
CA TRP A 86 7.93 14.16 4.32
C TRP A 86 9.45 14.30 4.16
N ALA A 87 10.18 13.21 4.42
CA ALA A 87 11.65 13.22 4.35
C ALA A 87 12.20 12.97 2.94
N GLY A 88 11.36 12.90 1.90
CA GLY A 88 11.81 12.58 0.55
C GLY A 88 12.26 11.13 0.37
N ARG A 89 12.02 10.26 1.35
CA ARG A 89 12.45 8.86 1.37
C ARG A 89 11.33 7.96 1.86
N SER A 90 11.37 6.70 1.44
CA SER A 90 10.45 5.66 1.88
C SER A 90 11.16 4.32 1.91
N SER A 91 10.67 3.46 2.78
CA SER A 91 11.04 2.04 2.79
C SER A 91 10.60 1.30 1.51
N LEU A 92 9.60 1.82 0.79
CA LEU A 92 9.16 1.30 -0.50
C LEU A 92 9.63 2.21 -1.64
N VAL A 93 10.36 1.63 -2.60
CA VAL A 93 10.81 2.31 -3.81
C VAL A 93 10.40 1.47 -5.02
N ILE A 94 9.74 2.09 -5.99
CA ILE A 94 9.32 1.45 -7.25
C ILE A 94 9.91 2.27 -8.39
N ASN A 95 10.66 1.62 -9.30
CA ASN A 95 11.33 2.29 -10.43
C ASN A 95 12.17 3.52 -10.00
N GLY A 96 12.83 3.44 -8.85
CA GLY A 96 13.64 4.53 -8.27
C GLY A 96 12.84 5.64 -7.58
N VAL A 97 11.51 5.57 -7.56
CA VAL A 97 10.63 6.56 -6.92
C VAL A 97 10.20 6.09 -5.53
N PRO A 98 10.49 6.86 -4.45
CA PRO A 98 9.99 6.55 -3.11
C PRO A 98 8.46 6.68 -3.04
N VAL A 99 7.79 5.65 -2.51
CA VAL A 99 6.34 5.60 -2.38
C VAL A 99 5.95 5.70 -0.90
N ALA A 100 5.25 6.78 -0.52
CA ALA A 100 4.81 7.00 0.85
C ALA A 100 3.91 5.87 1.38
N VAL A 101 3.96 5.61 2.69
CA VAL A 101 3.26 4.49 3.35
C VAL A 101 1.74 4.57 3.17
N LYS A 102 1.18 5.78 3.05
CA LYS A 102 -0.23 6.01 2.75
C LYS A 102 -0.72 5.30 1.47
N TYR A 103 0.15 5.11 0.48
CA TYR A 103 -0.21 4.51 -0.82
C TYR A 103 -0.04 2.98 -0.89
N TRP A 104 0.47 2.34 0.16
CA TRP A 104 0.72 0.90 0.17
C TRP A 104 -0.50 0.03 -0.15
N PRO A 105 -1.74 0.34 0.30
CA PRO A 105 -2.92 -0.43 -0.11
C PRO A 105 -3.11 -0.42 -1.63
N SER A 106 -2.92 0.74 -2.27
CA SER A 106 -3.08 0.88 -3.72
C SER A 106 -2.04 0.05 -4.49
N VAL A 107 -0.83 -0.10 -3.93
CA VAL A 107 0.26 -0.91 -4.49
C VAL A 107 0.01 -2.41 -4.31
N TYR A 108 -0.20 -2.87 -3.07
CA TYR A 108 -0.15 -4.30 -2.76
C TYR A 108 -1.47 -5.05 -2.88
N LYS A 109 -2.62 -4.39 -2.61
CA LYS A 109 -3.94 -5.04 -2.48
C LYS A 109 -4.33 -5.92 -3.68
N TYR A 110 -3.80 -5.64 -4.88
CA TYR A 110 -4.26 -6.28 -6.12
C TYR A 110 -3.28 -7.28 -6.74
N TRP A 111 -2.00 -7.22 -6.38
CA TRP A 111 -0.97 -8.12 -6.93
C TRP A 111 -0.33 -9.00 -5.88
N LYS A 112 -0.25 -8.53 -4.64
CA LYS A 112 0.42 -9.21 -3.54
C LYS A 112 -0.52 -9.36 -2.36
N THR A 113 -1.69 -9.97 -2.59
CA THR A 113 -2.77 -10.09 -1.59
C THR A 113 -2.31 -10.78 -0.32
N SER A 114 -1.61 -11.92 -0.43
CA SER A 114 -1.09 -12.65 0.73
C SER A 114 -0.08 -11.83 1.54
N GLN A 115 0.81 -11.09 0.87
CA GLN A 115 1.78 -10.22 1.57
C GLN A 115 1.11 -8.97 2.14
N TRP A 116 0.09 -8.45 1.45
CA TRP A 116 -0.74 -7.35 1.93
C TRP A 116 -1.43 -7.75 3.23
N ASP A 117 -2.01 -8.95 3.33
CA ASP A 117 -2.71 -9.41 4.53
C ASP A 117 -1.79 -9.41 5.77
N GLY A 118 -0.52 -9.83 5.59
CA GLY A 118 0.48 -9.77 6.67
C GLY A 118 0.85 -8.33 7.11
N THR A 119 0.71 -7.35 6.21
CA THR A 119 1.09 -5.94 6.46
C THR A 119 -0.12 -5.06 6.82
N LYS A 120 -1.32 -5.47 6.42
CA LYS A 120 -2.59 -4.73 6.51
C LYS A 120 -2.85 -4.24 7.92
N LYS A 121 -2.69 -5.11 8.92
CA LYS A 121 -2.87 -4.73 10.33
C LYS A 121 -1.92 -3.60 10.75
N ASN A 122 -0.63 -3.74 10.45
CA ASN A 122 0.35 -2.72 10.80
C ASN A 122 0.03 -1.39 10.10
N TRP A 123 -0.37 -1.45 8.83
CA TRP A 123 -0.78 -0.26 8.08
C TRP A 123 -1.98 0.45 8.72
N PHE A 124 -3.00 -0.29 9.19
CA PHE A 124 -4.14 0.30 9.90
C PHE A 124 -3.74 0.95 11.24
N ASP A 125 -2.82 0.32 11.97
CA ASP A 125 -2.28 0.89 13.20
C ASP A 125 -1.52 2.20 12.89
N TRP A 126 -0.68 2.21 11.85
CA TRP A 126 0.02 3.41 11.38
C TRP A 126 -0.94 4.50 10.93
N LYS A 127 -1.96 4.16 10.14
CA LYS A 127 -3.01 5.10 9.72
C LYS A 127 -3.70 5.74 10.92
N SER A 128 -3.99 4.95 11.95
CA SER A 128 -4.66 5.44 13.16
C SER A 128 -3.79 6.46 13.91
N ILE A 129 -2.49 6.18 14.03
CA ILE A 129 -1.53 7.12 14.63
C ILE A 129 -1.43 8.40 13.79
N MET A 130 -1.31 8.27 12.47
CA MET A 130 -1.15 9.42 11.57
C MET A 130 -2.39 10.29 11.49
N LEU A 131 -3.59 9.70 11.62
CA LEU A 131 -4.83 10.47 11.76
C LEU A 131 -4.81 11.30 13.05
N ALA A 132 -4.40 10.72 14.17
CA ALA A 132 -4.30 11.44 15.44
C ALA A 132 -3.21 12.52 15.42
N VAL A 133 -2.09 12.29 14.74
CA VAL A 133 -1.06 13.31 14.50
C VAL A 133 -1.61 14.45 13.64
N ALA A 134 -2.36 14.14 12.58
CA ALA A 134 -2.98 15.16 11.72
C ALA A 134 -4.08 15.97 12.42
N SER A 135 -4.75 15.39 13.42
CA SER A 135 -5.72 16.09 14.27
C SER A 135 -5.07 16.97 15.35
N ALA A 136 -3.80 16.77 15.65
CA ALA A 136 -3.06 17.60 16.59
C ALA A 136 -2.45 18.81 15.89
N SER A 137 -2.34 19.95 16.58
CA SER A 137 -1.74 21.16 16.02
C SER A 137 -0.23 21.03 15.77
N SER A 138 0.43 20.10 16.47
CA SER A 138 1.86 19.80 16.33
C SER A 138 2.18 18.41 16.88
N MET A 139 3.38 17.91 16.58
CA MET A 139 3.89 16.66 17.18
C MET A 139 4.03 16.78 18.72
N GLU A 140 4.35 17.98 19.22
CA GLU A 140 4.39 18.24 20.66
C GLU A 140 3.01 18.17 21.29
N ALA A 141 1.99 18.76 20.66
CA ALA A 141 0.61 18.69 21.13
C ALA A 141 0.09 17.23 21.11
N PHE A 142 0.44 16.47 20.07
CA PHE A 142 0.15 15.04 20.00
C PHE A 142 0.76 14.31 21.20
N TRP A 143 2.06 14.50 21.46
CA TRP A 143 2.71 13.84 22.59
C TRP A 143 2.26 14.36 23.96
N GLY A 144 1.84 15.62 24.06
CA GLY A 144 1.23 16.17 25.27
C GLY A 144 -0.03 15.41 25.66
N LYS A 145 -0.85 14.98 24.68
CA LYS A 145 -2.00 14.11 24.90
C LYS A 145 -1.60 12.65 25.17
N TYR A 146 -0.62 12.12 24.44
CA TYR A 146 -0.23 10.71 24.49
C TYR A 146 1.09 10.47 25.23
N SER A 147 1.20 11.05 26.42
CA SER A 147 2.27 10.77 27.39
C SER A 147 1.67 10.29 28.71
N VAL A 148 2.44 9.48 29.44
CA VAL A 148 2.12 9.00 30.78
C VAL A 148 3.14 9.56 31.78
N PRO A 149 2.79 9.72 33.07
CA PRO A 149 3.77 10.10 34.08
C PRO A 149 4.94 9.10 34.13
N GLY A 150 6.16 9.60 33.96
CA GLY A 150 7.40 8.84 34.13
C GLY A 150 7.71 8.59 35.60
N ARG A 151 8.72 7.74 35.86
CA ARG A 151 9.15 7.41 37.23
C ARG A 151 9.73 8.62 37.99
N ASP A 152 10.25 9.59 37.26
CA ASP A 152 10.79 10.86 37.73
C ASP A 152 9.73 11.98 37.79
N GLY A 153 8.46 11.66 37.50
CA GLY A 153 7.38 12.63 37.39
C GLY A 153 7.36 13.39 36.06
N MET A 154 8.35 13.18 35.18
CA MET A 154 8.38 13.81 33.86
C MET A 154 7.47 13.05 32.88
N PRO A 155 6.77 13.73 31.96
CA PRO A 155 5.94 13.05 30.98
C PRO A 155 6.79 12.17 30.06
N GLN A 156 6.46 10.88 30.02
CA GLN A 156 7.05 9.90 29.13
C GLN A 156 6.06 9.55 28.02
N ARG A 157 6.47 9.73 26.76
CA ARG A 157 5.68 9.36 25.59
C ARG A 157 5.24 7.90 25.67
N MET A 158 3.98 7.64 25.32
CA MET A 158 3.46 6.28 25.28
C MET A 158 4.26 5.43 24.30
N LYS A 159 4.54 4.18 24.68
CA LYS A 159 5.07 3.18 23.76
C LYS A 159 4.03 2.87 22.68
N TYR A 160 4.50 2.32 21.56
CA TYR A 160 3.68 2.04 20.38
C TYR A 160 2.40 1.25 20.68
N THR A 161 2.50 0.09 21.36
CA THR A 161 1.33 -0.75 21.62
C THR A 161 0.29 -0.07 22.53
N PRO A 162 0.65 0.52 23.68
CA PRO A 162 -0.28 1.35 24.46
C PRO A 162 -0.93 2.46 23.65
N LEU A 163 -0.16 3.17 22.83
CA LEU A 163 -0.66 4.25 21.97
C LEU A 163 -1.73 3.74 21.00
N VAL A 164 -1.45 2.68 20.25
CA VAL A 164 -2.41 2.08 19.30
C VAL A 164 -3.67 1.60 20.02
N ASN A 165 -3.52 0.98 21.19
CA ASN A 165 -4.65 0.51 21.99
C ASN A 165 -5.53 1.67 22.45
N GLN A 166 -4.92 2.76 22.95
CA GLN A 166 -5.65 3.95 23.37
C GLN A 166 -6.39 4.59 22.18
N LEU A 167 -5.73 4.76 21.03
CA LEU A 167 -6.36 5.29 19.81
C LEU A 167 -7.51 4.40 19.32
N SER A 168 -7.40 3.08 19.48
CA SER A 168 -8.49 2.14 19.18
C SER A 168 -9.68 2.33 20.12
N GLN A 169 -9.43 2.53 21.42
CA GLN A 169 -10.48 2.79 22.41
C GLN A 169 -11.18 4.13 22.16
N GLU A 170 -10.42 5.20 21.91
CA GLU A 170 -10.96 6.53 21.60
C GLU A 170 -11.88 6.47 20.37
N ARG A 171 -11.45 5.83 19.27
CA ARG A 171 -12.29 5.65 18.07
C ARG A 171 -13.56 4.85 18.34
N LYS A 172 -13.47 3.76 19.11
CA LYS A 172 -14.64 2.96 19.48
C LYS A 172 -15.63 3.78 20.30
N ALA A 173 -15.14 4.58 21.25
CA ALA A 173 -15.98 5.45 22.06
C ALA A 173 -16.68 6.51 21.19
N GLU A 174 -15.95 7.15 20.27
CA GLU A 174 -16.51 8.14 19.35
C GLU A 174 -17.56 7.53 18.41
N ASP A 175 -17.25 6.40 17.77
CA ASP A 175 -18.18 5.71 16.89
C ASP A 175 -19.44 5.24 17.63
N ASN A 176 -19.30 4.80 18.88
CA ASN A 176 -20.45 4.46 19.73
C ASN A 176 -21.31 5.69 20.05
N HIS A 177 -20.68 6.81 20.37
CA HIS A 177 -21.38 8.06 20.65
C HIS A 177 -22.16 8.56 19.42
N ILE A 178 -21.50 8.60 18.25
CA ILE A 178 -22.14 9.01 17.00
C ILE A 178 -23.23 8.01 16.58
N ALA A 179 -23.01 6.71 16.75
CA ALA A 179 -24.04 5.72 16.47
C ALA A 179 -25.27 5.88 17.37
N ALA A 180 -25.11 6.29 18.63
CA ALA A 180 -26.22 6.59 19.51
C ALA A 180 -27.02 7.82 19.02
N ILE A 181 -26.33 8.89 18.63
CA ILE A 181 -26.97 10.08 18.03
C ILE A 181 -27.70 9.70 16.73
N ALA A 182 -27.03 8.96 15.84
CA ALA A 182 -27.59 8.54 14.57
C ALA A 182 -28.87 7.72 14.72
N LYS A 183 -28.95 6.84 15.73
CA LYS A 183 -30.15 6.05 16.03
C LYS A 183 -31.32 6.89 16.56
N GLN A 184 -31.04 8.07 17.10
CA GLN A 184 -32.08 9.00 17.56
C GLN A 184 -32.56 9.93 16.44
N GLU A 185 -31.66 10.34 15.54
CA GLU A 185 -31.95 11.32 14.50
C GLU A 185 -32.38 10.73 13.16
N LEU A 186 -31.92 9.53 12.81
CA LEU A 186 -32.17 8.91 11.51
C LEU A 186 -33.24 7.83 11.59
N SER A 187 -33.97 7.66 10.49
CA SER A 187 -34.89 6.53 10.36
C SER A 187 -34.14 5.21 10.17
N ILE A 188 -34.80 4.09 10.48
CA ILE A 188 -34.23 2.75 10.26
C ILE A 188 -33.82 2.55 8.80
N GLU A 189 -34.61 3.07 7.85
CA GLU A 189 -34.36 2.98 6.41
C GLU A 189 -33.01 3.60 6.01
N GLN A 190 -32.66 4.74 6.62
CA GLN A 190 -31.39 5.43 6.39
C GLN A 190 -30.18 4.65 6.94
N LEU A 191 -30.43 3.76 7.90
CA LEU A 191 -29.46 2.87 8.55
C LEU A 191 -29.51 1.44 8.00
N THR A 192 -29.84 1.27 6.72
CA THR A 192 -29.84 -0.03 6.04
C THR A 192 -28.83 -0.12 4.90
N TYR A 193 -28.50 -1.35 4.50
CA TYR A 193 -27.69 -1.68 3.33
C TYR A 193 -28.26 -2.92 2.62
N ARG A 194 -27.86 -3.16 1.37
CA ARG A 194 -28.27 -4.35 0.61
C ARG A 194 -27.21 -5.45 0.72
N LYS A 195 -27.62 -6.68 1.08
CA LYS A 195 -26.77 -7.88 1.09
C LYS A 195 -27.55 -9.04 0.48
N GLY A 196 -27.05 -9.59 -0.63
CA GLY A 196 -27.69 -10.72 -1.34
C GLY A 196 -29.17 -10.48 -1.68
N GLY A 197 -29.49 -9.29 -2.21
CA GLY A 197 -30.86 -8.90 -2.58
C GLY A 197 -31.79 -8.55 -1.42
N ARG A 198 -31.36 -8.71 -0.16
CA ARG A 198 -32.12 -8.36 1.05
C ARG A 198 -31.66 -7.04 1.64
N GLN A 199 -32.58 -6.31 2.26
CA GLN A 199 -32.27 -5.12 3.03
C GLN A 199 -31.94 -5.51 4.47
N CYS A 200 -30.78 -5.07 4.96
CA CYS A 200 -30.27 -5.37 6.29
C CYS A 200 -30.03 -4.08 7.07
N VAL A 201 -30.39 -4.06 8.36
CA VAL A 201 -30.11 -2.94 9.24
C VAL A 201 -28.65 -2.99 9.69
N MET A 202 -27.97 -1.85 9.70
CA MET A 202 -26.61 -1.71 10.20
C MET A 202 -26.58 -1.96 11.72
N LYS A 203 -25.69 -2.86 12.17
CA LYS A 203 -25.52 -3.20 13.59
C LYS A 203 -24.24 -2.60 14.20
N LYS A 204 -23.14 -2.61 13.44
CA LYS A 204 -21.81 -2.16 13.90
C LYS A 204 -21.81 -0.63 14.07
N ALA A 205 -21.41 -0.14 15.24
CA ALA A 205 -21.39 1.30 15.55
C ALA A 205 -20.55 2.11 14.56
N SER A 206 -19.38 1.58 14.16
CA SER A 206 -18.51 2.22 13.17
C SER A 206 -19.20 2.43 11.81
N LYS A 207 -19.97 1.44 11.32
CA LYS A 207 -20.72 1.55 10.06
C LYS A 207 -21.88 2.55 10.18
N ILE A 208 -22.58 2.55 11.31
CA ILE A 208 -23.63 3.55 11.60
C ILE A 208 -23.04 4.96 11.65
N ALA A 209 -21.92 5.14 12.36
CA ALA A 209 -21.23 6.42 12.48
C ALA A 209 -20.70 6.92 11.12
N ALA A 210 -20.13 6.04 10.31
CA ALA A 210 -19.71 6.38 8.94
C ALA A 210 -20.91 6.84 8.09
N ARG A 211 -22.03 6.12 8.14
CA ARG A 211 -23.26 6.48 7.41
C ARG A 211 -23.84 7.82 7.88
N TYR A 212 -23.81 8.07 9.19
CA TYR A 212 -24.25 9.33 9.76
C TYR A 212 -23.38 10.51 9.29
N ARG A 213 -22.05 10.36 9.35
CA ARG A 213 -21.11 11.37 8.86
C ARG A 213 -21.31 11.66 7.36
N GLU A 214 -21.56 10.63 6.55
CA GLU A 214 -21.87 10.76 5.12
C GLU A 214 -23.15 11.60 4.89
N LEU A 215 -24.25 11.23 5.55
CA LEU A 215 -25.54 11.92 5.39
C LEU A 215 -25.52 13.37 5.87
N LYS A 216 -24.68 13.69 6.86
CA LYS A 216 -24.52 15.05 7.39
C LYS A 216 -23.48 15.88 6.61
N GLY A 217 -22.85 15.32 5.57
CA GLY A 217 -21.78 16.00 4.84
C GLY A 217 -20.50 16.20 5.65
N LEU A 218 -20.33 15.44 6.74
CA LEU A 218 -19.17 15.47 7.64
C LEU A 218 -18.11 14.42 7.26
N ALA A 219 -18.37 13.60 6.23
CA ALA A 219 -17.44 12.58 5.81
C ALA A 219 -16.20 13.21 5.14
N GLY A 220 -15.06 13.16 5.82
CA GLY A 220 -13.76 13.24 5.17
C GLY A 220 -13.60 12.05 4.21
N HIS A 221 -13.11 12.29 3.01
CA HIS A 221 -12.93 11.30 1.93
C HIS A 221 -11.98 10.16 2.34
N ASN A 222 -12.46 9.16 3.09
CA ASN A 222 -11.66 8.04 3.60
C ASN A 222 -12.50 6.76 3.80
N ASN A 223 -13.53 6.55 2.97
CA ASN A 223 -14.29 5.30 2.97
C ASN A 223 -13.65 4.32 1.96
N GLU A 224 -12.42 3.87 2.23
CA GLU A 224 -11.89 2.68 1.57
C GLU A 224 -12.31 1.47 2.41
N GLY A 225 -13.09 0.59 1.78
CA GLY A 225 -13.85 -0.46 2.41
C GLY A 225 -13.01 -1.42 3.24
N ASP A 226 -13.31 -1.43 4.53
CA ASP A 226 -13.42 -2.67 5.30
C ASP A 226 -14.63 -3.46 4.75
N GLU A 227 -14.42 -4.07 3.59
CA GLU A 227 -15.11 -5.27 3.16
C GLU A 227 -14.12 -6.43 3.35
N ASP A 228 -14.70 -7.58 3.68
CA ASP A 228 -14.05 -8.87 3.98
C ASP A 228 -13.52 -9.01 5.41
N GLU A 229 -14.47 -9.07 6.35
CA GLU A 229 -14.41 -10.09 7.40
C GLU A 229 -15.71 -10.89 7.30
N GLU A 230 -15.59 -12.15 6.88
CA GLU A 230 -16.66 -13.14 6.86
C GLU A 230 -17.25 -13.24 8.27
N ASP A 231 -18.51 -12.79 8.41
CA ASP A 231 -19.27 -12.98 9.64
C ASP A 231 -19.56 -14.48 9.79
N ASN A 232 -18.98 -15.11 10.81
CA ASN A 232 -19.58 -16.25 11.50
C ASN A 232 -20.11 -15.79 12.85
#